data_AF-A0A367IIY1-F1
#
_entry.id   AF-A0A367IIY1-F1
#
_cell.length_a   1.000
_cell.length_b   1.000
_cell.length_c   1.000
_cell.angle_alpha   90.00
_cell.angle_beta   90.00
_cell.angle_gamma   90.00
#
_symmetry.space_group_name_H-M   'P 1'
#
loop_
_entity.id
_entity.type
_entity.pdbx_description
1 polymer ?
#
loop_
_entity_poly.entity_id
_entity_poly.type
_entity_poly.pdbx_seq_one_letter_code
_entity_poly.pdbx_strand_id
1 'polypeptide(L)'
;FQEVKCQRSKMTRDMAIVPGYDAYFSFSKVKLGYSGVCIYVKQDIVRPVCCYEGITGLLDQKPCMNEFLATLQTPAEQLDAEGRCLILDFQSLVLLNIYFPNLNNDDRLEFVMDYYACVRKRIDIHLAEGKEVVLVGDINAVHEELDHCDPLSGGLDDFKDLPNRRWLDALIAPRGPLIDTTRYHHPDRPKMFTCWNTKMNARPANFGTRIDYILVSNGIKHLFSDIQPNIMGSDHCPVYADLHLQLNHSCPKPSALLTTQWPEFSQKKISSYFTKSTLNKELHRVTKTSKLESNKKKVSQVVLNEKQV
;
A
#
# COMPACT_ATOMS: atom_id res chain seq x y z
N PHE A 1 -5.23 -4.01 -1.56
CA PHE A 1 -5.35 -3.49 -2.93
C PHE A 1 -3.97 -3.42 -3.55
N GLN A 2 -3.89 -3.81 -4.81
CA GLN A 2 -2.69 -3.89 -5.62
C GLN A 2 -2.94 -3.15 -6.94
N GLU A 3 -1.86 -2.77 -7.61
CA GLU A 3 -1.90 -2.07 -8.90
C GLU A 3 -2.76 -0.79 -8.88
N VAL A 4 -2.65 0.02 -7.82
CA VAL A 4 -3.48 1.23 -7.65
C VAL A 4 -3.22 2.30 -8.72
N LYS A 5 -2.08 2.22 -9.44
CA LYS A 5 -1.71 3.08 -10.57
C LYS A 5 -1.84 4.58 -10.29
N CYS A 6 -1.62 4.97 -9.03
CA CYS A 6 -1.72 6.35 -8.58
C CYS A 6 -0.34 6.87 -8.12
N GLN A 7 -0.27 8.17 -7.86
CA GLN A 7 0.89 8.84 -7.31
C GLN A 7 0.46 9.78 -6.22
N ARG A 8 1.30 9.90 -5.17
CA ARG A 8 1.07 10.83 -4.07
C ARG A 8 0.75 12.26 -4.50
N SER A 9 1.47 12.78 -5.50
CA SER A 9 1.28 14.15 -6.02
C SER A 9 -0.07 14.39 -6.72
N LYS A 10 -0.79 13.32 -7.08
CA LYS A 10 -2.11 13.37 -7.74
C LYS A 10 -3.25 12.98 -6.80
N MET A 11 -2.95 12.53 -5.59
CA MET A 11 -3.96 12.18 -4.59
C MET A 11 -4.62 13.43 -4.02
N THR A 12 -5.93 13.54 -4.17
CA THR A 12 -6.70 14.51 -3.38
C THR A 12 -6.95 13.96 -1.97
N ARG A 13 -7.36 14.84 -1.04
CA ARG A 13 -7.71 14.42 0.32
C ARG A 13 -8.79 13.34 0.33
N ASP A 14 -9.84 13.52 -0.48
CA ASP A 14 -10.99 12.61 -0.52
C ASP A 14 -10.65 11.26 -1.18
N MET A 15 -9.63 11.22 -2.06
CA MET A 15 -9.08 9.97 -2.57
C MET A 15 -8.24 9.23 -1.53
N ALA A 16 -7.54 9.95 -0.66
CA ALA A 16 -6.58 9.38 0.30
C ALA A 16 -7.20 9.03 1.66
N ILE A 17 -8.27 9.72 2.05
CA ILE A 17 -8.91 9.58 3.35
C ILE A 17 -10.33 9.08 3.13
N VAL A 18 -10.51 7.77 3.33
CA VAL A 18 -11.82 7.12 3.26
C VAL A 18 -12.46 7.15 4.66
N PRO A 19 -13.67 7.72 4.83
CA PRO A 19 -14.32 7.77 6.13
C PRO A 19 -14.45 6.40 6.78
N GLY A 20 -14.04 6.29 8.05
CA GLY A 20 -14.07 5.03 8.82
C GLY A 20 -12.86 4.10 8.60
N TYR A 21 -11.94 4.45 7.70
CA TYR A 21 -10.75 3.65 7.39
C TYR A 21 -9.46 4.47 7.52
N ASP A 22 -8.47 3.88 8.16
CA ASP A 22 -7.07 4.28 8.11
C ASP A 22 -6.46 3.67 6.84
N ALA A 23 -5.92 4.51 5.96
CA ALA A 23 -5.36 4.09 4.67
C ALA A 23 -3.84 4.27 4.61
N TYR A 24 -3.16 3.28 4.03
CA TYR A 24 -1.71 3.24 3.88
C TYR A 24 -1.39 2.98 2.42
N PHE A 25 -0.45 3.73 1.85
CA PHE A 25 -0.09 3.63 0.44
C PHE A 25 1.42 3.48 0.25
N SER A 26 1.80 2.68 -0.74
CA SER A 26 3.13 2.73 -1.35
C SER A 26 2.96 3.03 -2.83
N PHE A 27 3.82 3.91 -3.35
CA PHE A 27 3.73 4.42 -4.71
C PHE A 27 5.00 4.08 -5.49
N SER A 28 4.83 3.75 -6.78
CA SER A 28 5.95 3.63 -7.71
C SER A 28 6.70 4.96 -7.82
N LYS A 29 8.02 4.89 -7.66
CA LYS A 29 8.98 5.97 -7.90
C LYS A 29 9.61 5.88 -9.29
N VAL A 30 9.51 4.72 -9.95
CA VAL A 30 10.12 4.46 -11.26
C VAL A 30 9.28 4.98 -12.42
N LYS A 31 7.95 4.84 -12.32
CA LYS A 31 7.03 5.14 -13.42
C LYS A 31 5.73 5.69 -12.89
N LEU A 32 5.25 6.74 -13.57
CA LEU A 32 3.98 7.37 -13.33
C LEU A 32 2.82 6.45 -13.73
N GLY A 33 1.84 6.27 -12.83
CA GLY A 33 0.64 5.47 -13.13
C GLY A 33 0.91 3.96 -13.22
N TYR A 34 1.92 3.48 -12.49
CA TYR A 34 2.40 2.11 -12.52
C TYR A 34 2.38 1.50 -11.12
N SER A 35 2.04 0.21 -11.01
CA SER A 35 2.12 -0.55 -9.75
C SER A 35 1.39 0.18 -8.61
N GLY A 36 1.97 0.20 -7.41
CA GLY A 36 1.44 0.81 -6.21
C GLY A 36 0.50 -0.13 -5.46
N VAL A 37 0.57 -0.10 -4.13
CA VAL A 37 -0.27 -0.90 -3.25
C VAL A 37 -0.93 -0.04 -2.18
N CYS A 38 -2.08 -0.49 -1.69
CA CYS A 38 -2.81 0.18 -0.63
C CYS A 38 -3.45 -0.83 0.33
N ILE A 39 -3.39 -0.52 1.63
CA ILE A 39 -4.12 -1.22 2.68
C ILE A 39 -5.06 -0.24 3.37
N TYR A 40 -6.30 -0.69 3.59
CA TYR A 40 -7.28 0.00 4.42
C TYR A 40 -7.52 -0.82 5.69
N VAL A 41 -7.52 -0.16 6.84
CA VAL A 41 -7.79 -0.74 8.15
C VAL A 41 -8.96 0.00 8.76
N LYS A 42 -9.97 -0.70 9.26
CA LYS A 42 -11.14 -0.05 9.87
C LYS A 42 -10.73 0.57 11.22
N GLN A 43 -11.03 1.86 11.40
CA GLN A 43 -10.49 2.69 12.50
C GLN A 43 -10.92 2.23 13.90
N ASP A 44 -12.09 1.62 14.02
CA ASP A 44 -12.72 1.19 15.26
C ASP A 44 -12.35 -0.24 15.69
N ILE A 45 -11.60 -0.98 14.86
CA ILE A 45 -11.24 -2.38 15.14
C ILE A 45 -9.83 -2.45 15.71
N VAL A 46 -8.83 -2.02 14.95
CA VAL A 46 -7.42 -2.18 15.31
C VAL A 46 -6.57 -1.14 14.60
N ARG A 47 -5.42 -0.82 15.19
CA ARG A 47 -4.36 -0.03 14.54
C ARG A 47 -3.06 -0.81 14.55
N PRO A 48 -2.31 -0.87 13.43
CA PRO A 48 -1.00 -1.49 13.40
C PRO A 48 -0.04 -0.77 14.35
N VAL A 49 0.80 -1.54 15.04
CA VAL A 49 1.87 -1.04 15.93
C VAL A 49 3.05 -0.49 15.13
N CYS A 50 3.32 -1.09 13.98
CA CYS A 50 4.35 -0.66 13.03
C CYS A 50 3.82 -0.81 11.60
N CYS A 51 4.31 0.03 10.70
CA CYS A 51 4.04 -0.09 9.27
C CYS A 51 5.34 0.12 8.50
N TYR A 52 5.55 -0.69 7.47
CA TYR A 52 6.73 -0.68 6.63
C TYR A 52 6.32 -0.51 5.17
N GLU A 53 7.12 0.27 4.44
CA GLU A 53 7.01 0.45 2.99
C GLU A 53 8.19 -0.28 2.33
N GLY A 54 7.90 -1.07 1.29
CA GLY A 54 8.91 -1.91 0.65
C GLY A 54 9.04 -3.29 1.31
N ILE A 55 9.84 -4.14 0.68
CA ILE A 55 10.13 -5.51 1.11
C ILE A 55 11.53 -5.65 1.70
N THR A 56 12.49 -4.80 1.29
CA THR A 56 13.91 -4.95 1.67
C THR A 56 14.21 -4.50 3.11
N GLY A 57 13.30 -3.73 3.72
CA GLY A 57 13.49 -3.15 5.04
C GLY A 57 14.50 -2.01 5.08
N LEU A 58 14.96 -1.52 3.92
CA LEU A 58 15.86 -0.37 3.82
C LEU A 58 15.24 0.92 4.38
N LEU A 59 13.91 1.05 4.27
CA LEU A 59 13.14 2.18 4.77
C LEU A 59 12.70 2.01 6.24
N ASP A 60 13.05 0.89 6.87
CA ASP A 60 12.68 0.62 8.25
C ASP A 60 13.52 1.48 9.21
N GLN A 61 12.95 1.82 10.36
CA GLN A 61 13.70 2.51 11.42
C GLN A 61 14.92 1.71 11.90
N LYS A 62 14.83 0.37 11.81
CA LYS A 62 15.89 -0.56 12.14
C LYS A 62 16.02 -1.61 11.02
N PRO A 63 16.91 -1.38 10.03
CA PRO A 63 17.14 -2.33 8.96
C PRO A 63 17.56 -3.70 9.50
N CYS A 64 16.96 -4.78 8.99
CA CYS A 64 17.15 -6.14 9.50
C CYS A 64 17.71 -7.14 8.46
N MET A 65 17.97 -6.69 7.23
CA MET A 65 18.38 -7.57 6.11
C MET A 65 19.70 -7.18 5.44
N ASN A 66 20.48 -6.23 5.98
CA ASN A 66 21.65 -5.67 5.31
C ASN A 66 22.63 -6.71 4.74
N GLU A 67 23.03 -7.71 5.54
CA GLU A 67 23.95 -8.77 5.09
C GLU A 67 23.35 -9.63 3.98
N PHE A 68 22.05 -9.93 4.06
CA PHE A 68 21.32 -10.68 3.03
C PHE A 68 21.19 -9.86 1.74
N LEU A 69 20.88 -8.57 1.84
CA LEU A 69 20.74 -7.68 0.68
C LEU A 69 22.06 -7.57 -0.10
N ALA A 70 23.20 -7.65 0.58
CA ALA A 70 24.52 -7.65 -0.08
C ALA A 70 24.79 -8.92 -0.92
N THR A 71 23.96 -9.96 -0.81
CA THR A 71 24.06 -11.18 -1.62
C THR A 71 23.24 -11.14 -2.91
N LEU A 72 22.34 -10.16 -3.04
CA LEU A 72 21.46 -10.01 -4.19
C LEU A 72 22.18 -9.33 -5.35
N GLN A 73 21.71 -9.57 -6.58
CA GLN A 73 22.26 -8.91 -7.76
C GLN A 73 21.59 -7.55 -7.99
N THR A 74 20.29 -7.49 -7.73
CA THR A 74 19.47 -6.29 -7.84
C THR A 74 19.66 -5.40 -6.61
N PRO A 75 20.03 -4.12 -6.76
CA PRO A 75 20.13 -3.20 -5.64
C PRO A 75 18.80 -3.07 -4.86
N ALA A 76 18.89 -3.05 -3.53
CA ALA A 76 17.73 -3.02 -2.65
C ALA A 76 16.79 -1.82 -2.91
N GLU A 77 17.35 -0.66 -3.23
CA GLU A 77 16.59 0.54 -3.59
C GLU A 77 15.71 0.32 -4.82
N GLN A 78 16.19 -0.46 -5.79
CA GLN A 78 15.45 -0.74 -7.02
C GLN A 78 14.29 -1.70 -6.76
N LEU A 79 14.50 -2.72 -5.92
CA LEU A 79 13.45 -3.66 -5.51
C LEU A 79 12.28 -2.93 -4.84
N ASP A 80 12.56 -1.90 -4.02
CA ASP A 80 11.53 -1.11 -3.33
C ASP A 80 11.02 0.12 -4.11
N ALA A 81 11.66 0.48 -5.22
CA ALA A 81 11.28 1.66 -6.01
C ALA A 81 9.96 1.48 -6.79
N GLU A 82 9.51 0.24 -7.03
CA GLU A 82 8.27 -0.03 -7.79
C GLU A 82 6.99 0.07 -6.96
N GLY A 83 7.08 0.36 -5.65
CA GLY A 83 5.92 0.58 -4.77
C GLY A 83 5.02 -0.65 -4.59
N ARG A 84 5.65 -1.83 -4.47
CA ARG A 84 4.97 -3.14 -4.56
C ARG A 84 4.55 -3.75 -3.23
N CYS A 85 5.00 -3.21 -2.10
CA CYS A 85 4.83 -3.86 -0.80
C CYS A 85 4.49 -2.85 0.30
N LEU A 86 3.49 -3.21 1.10
CA LEU A 86 3.20 -2.62 2.40
C LEU A 86 3.11 -3.74 3.42
N ILE A 87 3.71 -3.53 4.59
CA ILE A 87 3.67 -4.48 5.69
C ILE A 87 3.10 -3.77 6.93
N LEU A 88 2.05 -4.32 7.51
CA LEU A 88 1.41 -3.79 8.72
C LEU A 88 1.55 -4.83 9.83
N ASP A 89 2.18 -4.43 10.92
CA ASP A 89 2.38 -5.25 12.11
C ASP A 89 1.28 -4.96 13.12
N PHE A 90 0.55 -5.99 13.52
CA PHE A 90 -0.51 -5.98 14.53
C PHE A 90 -0.10 -6.73 15.81
N GLN A 91 1.20 -6.73 16.11
CA GLN A 91 1.86 -7.37 17.25
C GLN A 91 1.94 -8.90 17.15
N SER A 92 0.81 -9.60 17.22
CA SER A 92 0.77 -11.07 17.10
C SER A 92 0.69 -11.55 15.65
N LEU A 93 0.33 -10.65 14.74
CA LEU A 93 0.13 -10.94 13.32
C LEU A 93 0.76 -9.84 12.48
N VAL A 94 1.40 -10.22 11.38
CA VAL A 94 1.89 -9.29 10.36
C VAL A 94 1.19 -9.54 9.03
N LEU A 95 0.67 -8.48 8.44
CA LEU A 95 0.02 -8.50 7.13
C LEU A 95 0.99 -7.92 6.09
N LEU A 96 1.40 -8.74 5.12
CA LEU A 96 2.14 -8.33 3.95
C LEU A 96 1.17 -8.22 2.77
N ASN A 97 0.97 -7.01 2.25
CA ASN A 97 0.22 -6.78 1.02
C ASN A 97 1.21 -6.53 -0.12
N ILE A 98 1.25 -7.46 -1.09
CA ILE A 98 2.28 -7.47 -2.13
C ILE A 98 1.64 -7.54 -3.53
N TYR A 99 2.14 -6.70 -4.43
CA TYR A 99 1.94 -6.84 -5.87
C TYR A 99 3.24 -7.32 -6.51
N PHE A 100 3.35 -8.62 -6.76
CA PHE A 100 4.60 -9.20 -7.23
C PHE A 100 4.95 -8.76 -8.66
N PRO A 101 6.25 -8.62 -8.97
CA PRO A 101 6.67 -8.35 -10.34
C PRO A 101 6.30 -9.52 -11.26
N ASN A 102 5.79 -9.20 -12.44
CA ASN A 102 5.45 -10.20 -13.44
C ASN A 102 6.71 -10.62 -14.21
N LEU A 103 6.89 -11.93 -14.39
CA LEU A 103 7.95 -12.53 -15.19
C LEU A 103 7.47 -12.73 -16.64
N ASN A 104 7.36 -11.64 -17.40
CA ASN A 104 6.90 -11.65 -18.80
C ASN A 104 8.02 -11.46 -19.82
N ASN A 105 9.25 -11.19 -19.37
CA ASN A 105 10.46 -11.04 -20.17
C ASN A 105 11.65 -11.55 -19.36
N ASP A 106 12.57 -12.24 -20.01
CA ASP A 106 13.81 -12.76 -19.44
C ASP A 106 14.68 -11.66 -18.81
N ASP A 107 14.64 -10.44 -19.34
CA ASP A 107 15.36 -9.28 -18.77
C ASP A 107 14.92 -8.92 -17.33
N ARG A 108 13.73 -9.39 -16.92
CA ARG A 108 13.18 -9.18 -15.56
C ARG A 108 13.46 -10.33 -14.62
N LEU A 109 14.03 -11.44 -15.09
CA LEU A 109 14.17 -12.66 -14.31
C LEU A 109 14.96 -12.43 -13.02
N GLU A 110 16.12 -11.79 -13.11
CA GLU A 110 16.96 -11.51 -11.94
C GLU A 110 16.22 -10.66 -10.90
N PHE A 111 15.61 -9.55 -11.34
CA PHE A 111 14.80 -8.69 -10.47
C PHE A 111 13.68 -9.48 -9.77
N VAL A 112 12.96 -10.32 -10.52
CA VAL A 112 11.83 -11.11 -9.99
C VAL A 112 12.33 -12.11 -8.94
N MET A 113 13.43 -12.82 -9.22
CA MET A 113 13.97 -13.82 -8.31
C MET A 113 14.57 -13.19 -7.04
N ASP A 114 15.25 -12.04 -7.15
CA ASP A 114 15.74 -11.30 -5.98
C ASP A 114 14.58 -10.73 -5.15
N TYR A 115 13.50 -10.29 -5.80
CA TYR A 115 12.28 -9.86 -5.12
C TYR A 115 11.64 -11.01 -4.34
N TYR A 116 11.51 -12.18 -4.97
CA TYR A 116 11.04 -13.41 -4.34
C TYR A 116 11.92 -13.84 -3.14
N ALA A 117 13.25 -13.70 -3.26
CA ALA A 117 14.18 -13.98 -2.16
C ALA A 117 13.97 -13.01 -0.98
N CYS A 118 13.79 -11.71 -1.24
CA CYS A 118 13.44 -10.71 -0.22
C CYS A 118 12.13 -11.04 0.49
N VAL A 119 11.09 -11.41 -0.27
CA VAL A 119 9.79 -11.80 0.31
C VAL A 119 9.96 -12.99 1.25
N ARG A 120 10.66 -14.05 0.80
CA ARG A 120 10.90 -15.21 1.64
C ARG A 120 11.65 -14.85 2.92
N LYS A 121 12.74 -14.07 2.80
CA LYS A 121 13.54 -13.63 3.95
C LYS A 121 12.72 -12.83 4.96
N ARG A 122 11.85 -11.92 4.48
CA ARG A 122 11.00 -11.10 5.33
C ARG A 122 9.96 -11.93 6.09
N ILE A 123 9.37 -12.92 5.43
CA ILE A 123 8.47 -13.90 6.06
C ILE A 123 9.21 -14.67 7.16
N ASP A 124 10.38 -15.22 6.85
CA ASP A 124 11.15 -16.01 7.82
C ASP A 124 11.56 -15.19 9.06
N ILE A 125 11.89 -13.90 8.89
CA ILE A 125 12.18 -12.99 10.02
C ILE A 125 10.96 -12.85 10.94
N HIS A 126 9.78 -12.58 10.39
CA HIS A 126 8.58 -12.40 11.21
C HIS A 126 8.12 -13.70 11.89
N LEU A 127 8.25 -14.85 11.19
CA LEU A 127 8.00 -16.15 11.81
C LEU A 127 8.98 -16.43 12.96
N ALA A 128 10.27 -16.08 12.80
CA ALA A 128 11.27 -16.22 13.86
C ALA A 128 11.03 -15.28 15.06
N GLU A 129 10.34 -14.15 14.85
CA GLU A 129 9.84 -13.28 15.91
C GLU A 129 8.61 -13.86 16.65
N GLY A 130 8.11 -15.03 16.24
CA GLY A 130 6.92 -15.68 16.80
C GLY A 130 5.60 -15.05 16.34
N LYS A 131 5.61 -14.29 15.24
CA LYS A 131 4.40 -13.69 14.68
C LYS A 131 3.73 -14.63 13.70
N GLU A 132 2.41 -14.58 13.67
CA GLU A 132 1.65 -15.15 12.57
C GLU A 132 1.80 -14.25 11.33
N VAL A 133 1.98 -14.85 10.17
CA VAL A 133 2.18 -14.16 8.90
C VAL A 133 0.96 -14.35 8.02
N VAL A 134 0.45 -13.25 7.49
CA VAL A 134 -0.56 -13.24 6.42
C VAL A 134 0.05 -12.51 5.23
N LEU A 135 0.24 -13.22 4.12
CA LEU A 135 0.61 -12.64 2.84
C LEU A 135 -0.62 -12.60 1.94
N VAL A 136 -0.94 -11.41 1.43
CA VAL A 136 -2.04 -11.21 0.48
C VAL A 136 -1.56 -10.51 -0.78
N GLY A 137 -2.17 -10.86 -1.90
CA GLY A 137 -2.09 -10.10 -3.15
C GLY A 137 -1.87 -10.96 -4.38
N ASP A 138 -1.52 -10.28 -5.47
CA ASP A 138 -1.26 -10.88 -6.77
C ASP A 138 0.21 -11.33 -6.84
N ILE A 139 0.40 -12.65 -6.82
CA ILE A 139 1.72 -13.31 -6.87
C ILE A 139 2.27 -13.36 -8.31
N ASN A 140 1.43 -13.12 -9.33
CA ASN A 140 1.76 -13.31 -10.74
C ASN A 140 2.32 -14.73 -11.04
N ALA A 141 1.84 -15.73 -10.28
CA ALA A 141 2.21 -17.12 -10.45
C ALA A 141 1.04 -18.03 -10.10
N VAL A 142 0.95 -19.14 -10.84
CA VAL A 142 -0.08 -20.17 -10.66
C VAL A 142 0.55 -21.34 -9.92
N HIS A 143 -0.03 -21.78 -8.80
CA HIS A 143 0.56 -22.85 -7.99
C HIS A 143 0.32 -24.24 -8.57
N GLU A 144 -0.95 -24.60 -8.83
CA GLU A 144 -1.34 -25.94 -9.31
C GLU A 144 -2.01 -25.90 -10.69
N GLU A 145 -2.06 -27.03 -11.39
CA GLU A 145 -2.74 -27.14 -12.69
C GLU A 145 -4.22 -26.70 -12.61
N LEU A 146 -4.90 -27.05 -11.51
CA LEU A 146 -6.29 -26.70 -11.25
C LEU A 146 -6.55 -25.17 -11.20
N ASP A 147 -5.48 -24.39 -11.07
CA ASP A 147 -5.46 -22.94 -11.03
C ASP A 147 -5.20 -22.29 -12.40
N HIS A 148 -5.10 -23.10 -13.47
CA HIS A 148 -4.92 -22.67 -14.84
C HIS A 148 -6.08 -23.14 -15.74
N CYS A 149 -6.47 -22.35 -16.74
CA CYS A 149 -7.54 -22.72 -17.67
C CYS A 149 -7.08 -23.59 -18.84
N ASP A 150 -5.85 -23.42 -19.32
CA ASP A 150 -5.31 -24.21 -20.42
C ASP A 150 -4.92 -25.63 -19.98
N PRO A 151 -5.15 -26.64 -20.83
CA PRO A 151 -4.62 -27.98 -20.60
C PRO A 151 -3.08 -27.98 -20.67
N LEU A 152 -2.45 -28.89 -19.93
CA LEU A 152 -1.00 -29.03 -19.94
C LEU A 152 -0.49 -29.47 -21.33
N SER A 153 0.32 -28.63 -21.97
CA SER A 153 0.95 -28.91 -23.25
C SER A 153 2.24 -29.74 -23.15
N GLY A 154 2.86 -29.83 -21.96
CA GLY A 154 4.11 -30.57 -21.68
C GLY A 154 4.05 -31.51 -20.46
N GLY A 155 2.87 -31.70 -19.87
CA GLY A 155 2.72 -32.47 -18.61
C GLY A 155 3.06 -31.65 -17.35
N LEU A 156 2.96 -32.31 -16.19
CA LEU A 156 3.02 -31.65 -14.88
C LEU A 156 4.43 -31.14 -14.52
N ASP A 157 5.46 -31.88 -14.91
CA ASP A 157 6.85 -31.50 -14.62
C ASP A 157 7.21 -30.19 -15.34
N ASP A 158 6.90 -30.09 -16.64
CA ASP A 158 7.07 -28.86 -17.43
C ASP A 158 6.26 -27.69 -16.87
N PHE A 159 5.04 -27.96 -16.39
CA PHE A 159 4.23 -26.94 -15.72
C PHE A 159 4.91 -26.43 -14.45
N LYS A 160 5.48 -27.31 -13.63
CA LYS A 160 6.07 -26.94 -12.34
C LYS A 160 7.47 -26.34 -12.44
N ASP A 161 8.21 -26.56 -13.54
CA ASP A 161 9.61 -26.12 -13.66
C ASP A 161 9.81 -24.62 -13.97
N LEU A 162 8.73 -23.83 -14.02
CA LEU A 162 8.86 -22.37 -14.14
C LEU A 162 9.40 -21.74 -12.84
N PRO A 163 10.35 -20.76 -12.90
CA PRO A 163 10.97 -20.18 -11.71
C PRO A 163 10.00 -19.64 -10.66
N ASN A 164 8.96 -18.92 -11.10
CA ASN A 164 7.92 -18.38 -10.22
C ASN A 164 7.06 -19.46 -9.57
N ARG A 165 6.76 -20.55 -10.28
CA ARG A 165 6.01 -21.69 -9.75
C ARG A 165 6.82 -22.49 -8.75
N ARG A 166 8.11 -22.75 -9.05
CA ARG A 166 9.04 -23.40 -8.11
C ARG A 166 9.19 -22.62 -6.81
N TRP A 167 9.29 -21.30 -6.90
CA TRP A 167 9.36 -20.44 -5.71
C TRP A 167 8.07 -20.52 -4.90
N LEU A 168 6.90 -20.37 -5.54
CA LEU A 168 5.60 -20.41 -4.87
C LEU A 168 5.37 -21.79 -4.20
N ASP A 169 5.78 -22.85 -4.89
CA ASP A 169 5.71 -24.22 -4.42
C ASP A 169 6.60 -24.50 -3.20
N ALA A 170 7.74 -23.81 -3.08
CA ALA A 170 8.62 -23.85 -1.91
C ALA A 170 8.13 -22.93 -0.76
N LEU A 171 7.21 -22.01 -1.03
CA LEU A 171 6.59 -21.14 -0.03
C LEU A 171 5.36 -21.78 0.60
N ILE A 172 4.60 -22.56 -0.17
CA ILE A 172 3.35 -23.18 0.25
C ILE A 172 3.58 -24.56 0.90
N ALA A 173 2.84 -24.85 1.97
CA ALA A 173 2.83 -26.10 2.70
C ALA A 173 2.39 -27.26 1.79
N PRO A 174 2.94 -28.47 1.98
CA PRO A 174 3.80 -28.89 3.10
C PRO A 174 5.30 -28.56 2.91
N ARG A 175 5.71 -28.01 1.76
CA ARG A 175 7.12 -27.68 1.48
C ARG A 175 7.58 -26.40 2.17
N GLY A 176 6.71 -25.40 2.19
CA GLY A 176 6.98 -24.11 2.79
C GLY A 176 6.17 -23.83 4.06
N PRO A 177 6.39 -22.65 4.67
CA PRO A 177 5.83 -22.30 5.97
C PRO A 177 4.39 -21.79 5.90
N LEU A 178 3.88 -21.41 4.72
CA LEU A 178 2.56 -20.79 4.57
C LEU A 178 1.56 -21.75 3.93
N ILE A 179 0.29 -21.60 4.26
CA ILE A 179 -0.81 -22.39 3.74
C ILE A 179 -1.59 -21.53 2.74
N ASP A 180 -1.83 -22.07 1.54
CA ASP A 180 -2.81 -21.51 0.62
C ASP A 180 -4.22 -21.75 1.16
N THR A 181 -4.83 -20.70 1.71
CA THR A 181 -6.12 -20.80 2.39
C THR A 181 -7.23 -21.26 1.46
N THR A 182 -7.29 -20.72 0.24
CA THR A 182 -8.31 -21.08 -0.75
C THR A 182 -8.27 -22.58 -1.05
N ARG A 183 -7.07 -23.15 -1.29
CA ARG A 183 -6.92 -24.58 -1.56
C ARG A 183 -7.04 -25.44 -0.30
N TYR A 184 -6.73 -24.90 0.88
CA TYR A 184 -6.99 -25.58 2.14
C TYR A 184 -8.50 -25.82 2.37
N HIS A 185 -9.36 -24.86 2.01
CA HIS A 185 -10.82 -24.97 2.14
C HIS A 185 -11.51 -25.59 0.92
N HIS A 186 -10.92 -25.47 -0.26
CA HIS A 186 -11.49 -25.91 -1.52
C HIS A 186 -10.44 -26.69 -2.35
N PRO A 187 -9.96 -27.84 -1.84
CA PRO A 187 -8.84 -28.57 -2.44
C PRO A 187 -9.13 -28.96 -3.89
N ASP A 188 -10.32 -29.48 -4.16
CA ASP A 188 -10.67 -30.07 -5.45
C ASP A 188 -11.63 -29.20 -6.29
N ARG A 189 -11.99 -27.98 -5.83
CA ARG A 189 -12.95 -27.14 -6.54
C ARG A 189 -12.31 -26.59 -7.82
N PRO A 190 -12.81 -26.95 -9.02
CA PRO A 190 -12.22 -26.50 -10.27
C PRO A 190 -12.62 -25.06 -10.58
N LYS A 191 -11.84 -24.42 -11.47
CA LYS A 191 -12.15 -23.11 -12.08
C LYS A 191 -12.33 -21.95 -11.08
N MET A 192 -11.57 -21.98 -9.98
CA MET A 192 -11.49 -20.89 -9.00
C MET A 192 -10.53 -19.78 -9.46
N PHE A 193 -10.74 -19.25 -10.66
CA PHE A 193 -9.86 -18.23 -11.23
C PHE A 193 -10.12 -16.86 -10.61
N THR A 194 -9.09 -16.03 -10.56
CA THR A 194 -9.13 -14.69 -10.00
C THR A 194 -8.74 -13.62 -10.99
N CYS A 195 -8.11 -13.97 -12.12
CA CYS A 195 -7.69 -13.06 -13.18
C CYS A 195 -8.16 -13.56 -14.55
N TRP A 196 -8.68 -12.66 -15.39
CA TRP A 196 -9.14 -12.95 -16.75
C TRP A 196 -8.69 -11.88 -17.74
N ASN A 197 -8.20 -12.32 -18.90
CA ASN A 197 -7.79 -11.41 -19.95
C ASN A 197 -8.97 -10.59 -20.51
N THR A 198 -8.93 -9.27 -20.30
CA THR A 198 -9.97 -8.33 -20.74
C THR A 198 -10.02 -8.14 -22.25
N LYS A 199 -8.86 -8.20 -22.95
CA LYS A 199 -8.81 -8.05 -24.42
C LYS A 199 -9.54 -9.20 -25.12
N MET A 200 -9.52 -10.38 -24.52
CA MET A 200 -10.20 -11.58 -25.04
C MET A 200 -11.63 -11.72 -24.52
N ASN A 201 -12.10 -10.80 -23.65
CA ASN A 201 -13.36 -10.95 -22.92
C ASN A 201 -13.49 -12.34 -22.27
N ALA A 202 -12.45 -12.77 -21.57
CA ALA A 202 -12.30 -14.16 -21.14
C ALA A 202 -13.14 -14.53 -19.89
N ARG A 203 -13.57 -13.51 -19.11
CA ARG A 203 -14.29 -13.69 -17.83
C ARG A 203 -15.64 -14.41 -17.96
N PRO A 204 -16.53 -14.10 -18.92
CA PRO A 204 -17.80 -14.82 -19.08
C PRO A 204 -17.64 -16.32 -19.39
N ALA A 205 -16.57 -16.70 -20.10
CA ALA A 205 -16.25 -18.10 -20.38
C ALA A 205 -15.49 -18.79 -19.23
N ASN A 206 -15.20 -18.04 -18.16
CA ASN A 206 -14.31 -18.41 -17.07
C ASN A 206 -12.96 -18.98 -17.56
N PHE A 207 -12.38 -18.32 -18.56
CA PHE A 207 -11.07 -18.67 -19.11
C PHE A 207 -10.01 -17.76 -18.46
N GLY A 208 -9.41 -18.23 -17.37
CA GLY A 208 -8.54 -17.41 -16.52
C GLY A 208 -7.54 -18.24 -15.72
N THR A 209 -6.91 -17.58 -14.76
CA THR A 209 -5.95 -18.18 -13.83
C THR A 209 -6.21 -17.71 -12.41
N ARG A 210 -5.79 -18.50 -11.42
CA ARG A 210 -5.74 -18.05 -10.02
C ARG A 210 -4.33 -17.60 -9.69
N ILE A 211 -4.17 -16.31 -9.49
CA ILE A 211 -2.88 -15.67 -9.18
C ILE A 211 -2.95 -14.76 -7.96
N ASP A 212 -4.14 -14.60 -7.37
CA ASP A 212 -4.38 -13.83 -6.16
C ASP A 212 -4.55 -14.78 -4.97
N TYR A 213 -3.76 -14.56 -3.92
CA TYR A 213 -3.67 -15.48 -2.78
C TYR A 213 -3.87 -14.79 -1.45
N ILE A 214 -4.37 -15.56 -0.49
CA ILE A 214 -4.24 -15.32 0.95
C ILE A 214 -3.45 -16.50 1.49
N LEU A 215 -2.17 -16.29 1.75
CA LEU A 215 -1.27 -17.28 2.32
C LEU A 215 -1.08 -16.98 3.81
N VAL A 216 -1.23 -17.99 4.66
CA VAL A 216 -1.16 -17.80 6.12
C VAL A 216 -0.23 -18.78 6.80
N SER A 217 0.43 -18.38 7.89
CA SER A 217 1.16 -19.32 8.74
C SER A 217 0.22 -20.34 9.39
N ASN A 218 0.77 -21.50 9.78
CA ASN A 218 -0.02 -22.63 10.26
C ASN A 218 -0.85 -22.34 11.53
N GLY A 219 -0.44 -21.38 12.39
CA GLY A 219 -1.15 -21.07 13.63
C GLY A 219 -2.53 -20.43 13.43
N ILE A 220 -2.77 -19.82 12.26
CA ILE A 220 -4.03 -19.15 11.91
C ILE A 220 -4.76 -19.81 10.74
N LYS A 221 -4.43 -21.07 10.43
CA LYS A 221 -5.05 -21.82 9.32
C LYS A 221 -6.55 -22.08 9.47
N HIS A 222 -7.06 -21.99 10.69
CA HIS A 222 -8.48 -22.20 11.01
C HIS A 222 -9.26 -20.91 10.76
N LEU A 223 -9.42 -20.59 9.47
CA LEU A 223 -10.21 -19.46 8.98
C LEU A 223 -11.23 -19.98 7.96
N PHE A 224 -11.98 -19.10 7.30
CA PHE A 224 -12.73 -19.44 6.09
C PHE A 224 -12.22 -18.57 4.95
N SER A 225 -12.11 -19.07 3.72
CA SER A 225 -11.65 -18.28 2.58
C SER A 225 -12.26 -18.74 1.27
N ASP A 226 -12.60 -17.79 0.38
CA ASP A 226 -13.08 -18.08 -0.98
C ASP A 226 -12.76 -16.89 -1.92
N ILE A 227 -13.16 -17.02 -3.19
CA ILE A 227 -13.06 -15.99 -4.23
C ILE A 227 -14.40 -15.27 -4.43
N GLN A 228 -14.38 -14.04 -4.95
CA GLN A 228 -15.59 -13.25 -5.25
C GLN A 228 -15.72 -12.92 -6.75
N PRO A 229 -15.90 -13.93 -7.63
CA PRO A 229 -15.85 -13.76 -9.08
C PRO A 229 -16.96 -12.88 -9.66
N ASN A 230 -18.01 -12.59 -8.89
CA ASN A 230 -19.11 -11.71 -9.30
C ASN A 230 -18.80 -10.21 -9.10
N ILE A 231 -17.75 -9.85 -8.35
CA ILE A 231 -17.36 -8.44 -8.16
C ILE A 231 -16.56 -7.98 -9.37
N MET A 232 -17.13 -7.06 -10.14
CA MET A 232 -16.57 -6.51 -11.37
C MET A 232 -15.80 -5.20 -11.10
N GLY A 233 -15.13 -4.68 -12.13
CA GLY A 233 -14.40 -3.39 -12.10
C GLY A 233 -12.91 -3.52 -12.38
N SER A 234 -12.37 -4.73 -12.31
CA SER A 234 -11.00 -5.10 -12.70
C SER A 234 -11.04 -6.39 -13.53
N ASP A 235 -9.96 -6.65 -14.26
CA ASP A 235 -9.58 -7.96 -14.80
C ASP A 235 -9.39 -9.02 -13.71
N HIS A 236 -9.23 -8.62 -12.45
CA HIS A 236 -9.21 -9.49 -11.29
C HIS A 236 -10.56 -9.49 -10.53
N CYS A 237 -10.77 -10.51 -9.70
CA CYS A 237 -11.78 -10.49 -8.64
C CYS A 237 -11.12 -10.56 -7.24
N PRO A 238 -11.78 -10.04 -6.20
CA PRO A 238 -11.27 -10.17 -4.83
C PRO A 238 -11.20 -11.62 -4.37
N VAL A 239 -10.23 -11.89 -3.50
CA VAL A 239 -10.19 -13.05 -2.61
C VAL A 239 -10.40 -12.56 -1.18
N TYR A 240 -11.02 -13.36 -0.33
CA TYR A 240 -11.31 -12.97 1.05
C TYR A 240 -11.09 -14.11 2.02
N ALA A 241 -10.84 -13.75 3.28
CA ALA A 241 -10.76 -14.68 4.39
C ALA A 241 -11.40 -14.08 5.64
N ASP A 242 -12.19 -14.90 6.34
CA ASP A 242 -12.78 -14.59 7.64
C ASP A 242 -11.93 -15.23 8.72
N LEU A 243 -11.22 -14.40 9.48
CA LEU A 243 -10.27 -14.82 10.50
C LEU A 243 -10.69 -14.27 11.87
N HIS A 244 -10.78 -15.16 12.86
CA HIS A 244 -11.03 -14.77 14.24
C HIS A 244 -9.71 -14.58 14.98
N LEU A 245 -9.41 -13.31 15.32
CA LEU A 245 -8.21 -12.95 16.07
C LEU A 245 -8.59 -12.26 17.38
N GLN A 246 -7.80 -12.53 18.40
CA GLN A 246 -7.69 -11.64 19.54
C GLN A 246 -6.54 -10.68 19.28
N LEU A 247 -6.89 -9.42 18.98
CA LEU A 247 -5.91 -8.37 18.78
C LEU A 247 -5.81 -7.53 20.04
N ASN A 248 -4.59 -7.20 20.44
CA ASN A 248 -4.38 -6.28 21.54
C ASN A 248 -4.69 -4.85 21.07
N HIS A 249 -5.67 -4.21 21.69
CA HIS A 249 -6.02 -2.82 21.43
C HIS A 249 -5.04 -1.86 22.11
N SER A 250 -3.78 -1.90 21.67
CA SER A 250 -2.86 -0.81 21.98
C SER A 250 -3.23 0.41 21.14
N CYS A 251 -2.97 1.62 21.65
CA CYS A 251 -3.13 2.87 20.90
C CYS A 251 -1.74 3.40 20.52
N PRO A 252 -1.07 2.79 19.53
CA PRO A 252 0.26 3.23 19.10
C PRO A 252 0.17 4.60 18.44
N LYS A 253 1.30 5.32 18.42
CA LYS A 253 1.40 6.56 17.63
C LYS A 253 1.12 6.25 16.16
N PRO A 254 0.36 7.11 15.44
CA PRO A 254 0.10 6.90 14.03
C PRO A 254 1.40 6.79 13.21
N SER A 255 1.45 5.83 12.29
CA SER A 255 2.56 5.71 11.34
C SER A 255 2.60 6.91 10.39
N ALA A 256 3.79 7.32 9.96
CA ALA A 256 3.97 8.34 8.92
C ALA A 256 3.40 7.91 7.55
N LEU A 257 3.20 6.60 7.33
CA LEU A 257 2.57 6.06 6.12
C LEU A 257 1.04 6.26 6.09
N LEU A 258 0.42 6.53 7.25
CA LEU A 258 -1.01 6.77 7.34
C LEU A 258 -1.37 8.06 6.58
N THR A 259 -2.35 8.00 5.67
CA THR A 259 -2.72 9.13 4.81
C THR A 259 -3.12 10.38 5.58
N THR A 260 -3.76 10.24 6.75
CA THR A 260 -4.13 11.38 7.60
C THR A 260 -2.92 12.13 8.17
N GLN A 261 -1.73 11.53 8.17
CA GLN A 261 -0.47 12.13 8.61
C GLN A 261 0.27 12.85 7.47
N TRP A 262 -0.23 12.80 6.24
CA TRP A 262 0.44 13.43 5.12
C TRP A 262 0.49 14.96 5.27
N PRO A 263 1.67 15.60 5.15
CA PRO A 263 1.83 17.03 5.37
C PRO A 263 0.94 17.90 4.46
N GLU A 264 0.71 17.46 3.23
CA GLU A 264 -0.16 18.14 2.26
C GLU A 264 -1.63 18.20 2.68
N PHE A 265 -2.05 17.33 3.61
CA PHE A 265 -3.40 17.28 4.17
C PHE A 265 -3.51 17.93 5.54
N SER A 266 -2.39 18.41 6.09
CA SER A 266 -2.42 19.19 7.32
C SER A 266 -2.99 20.57 7.04
N GLN A 267 -4.04 20.96 7.77
CA GLN A 267 -4.55 22.33 7.69
C GLN A 267 -3.44 23.29 8.14
N LYS A 268 -2.94 24.13 7.24
CA LYS A 268 -2.14 25.29 7.64
C LYS A 268 -3.04 26.16 8.51
N LYS A 269 -2.64 26.42 9.76
CA LYS A 269 -3.36 27.38 10.61
C LYS A 269 -3.53 28.68 9.81
N ILE A 270 -4.74 29.25 9.74
CA ILE A 270 -4.98 30.55 9.09
C ILE A 270 -3.99 31.61 9.62
N SER A 271 -3.56 31.50 10.89
CA SER A 271 -2.52 32.34 11.50
C SER A 271 -1.17 32.33 10.78
N SER A 272 -0.82 31.30 10.01
CA SER A 272 0.44 31.27 9.24
C SER A 272 0.41 32.16 8.00
N TYR A 273 -0.78 32.51 7.50
CA TYR A 273 -0.94 33.49 6.42
C TYR A 273 -0.87 34.93 6.93
N PHE A 274 -1.17 35.14 8.21
CA PHE A 274 -1.03 36.41 8.90
C PHE A 274 0.32 36.49 9.61
N THR A 275 1.38 36.82 8.87
CA THR A 275 2.61 37.27 9.53
C THR A 275 2.31 38.56 10.31
N LYS A 276 2.82 38.68 11.57
CA LYS A 276 2.69 39.89 12.41
C LYS A 276 3.07 41.18 11.65
N SER A 277 3.92 41.06 10.63
CA SER A 277 4.30 42.12 9.67
C SER A 277 3.10 42.74 8.94
N THR A 278 2.14 41.93 8.46
CA THR A 278 1.02 42.41 7.63
C THR A 278 -0.05 43.10 8.48
N LEU A 279 -0.39 42.53 9.65
CA LEU A 279 -1.30 43.16 10.61
C LEU A 279 -0.74 44.48 11.19
N ASN A 280 0.57 44.55 11.48
CA ASN A 280 1.17 45.79 11.95
C ASN A 280 1.26 46.86 10.84
N LYS A 281 1.45 46.46 9.57
CA LYS A 281 1.44 47.40 8.43
C LYS A 281 0.04 47.96 8.17
N GLU A 282 -1.01 47.15 8.28
CA GLU A 282 -2.38 47.63 8.14
C GLU A 282 -2.82 48.48 9.33
N LEU A 283 -2.51 48.09 10.58
CA LEU A 283 -2.79 48.93 11.75
C LEU A 283 -2.06 50.28 11.68
N HIS A 284 -0.78 50.31 11.25
CA HIS A 284 -0.04 51.55 11.05
C HIS A 284 -0.54 52.39 9.87
N ARG A 285 -1.07 51.76 8.82
CA ARG A 285 -1.68 52.49 7.70
C ARG A 285 -2.97 53.17 8.13
N VAL A 286 -3.82 52.47 8.89
CA VAL A 286 -5.10 52.99 9.42
C VAL A 286 -4.88 54.09 10.48
N THR A 287 -3.87 53.97 11.34
CA THR A 287 -3.53 55.03 12.32
C THR A 287 -2.83 56.24 11.68
N LYS A 288 -2.11 56.08 10.57
CA LYS A 288 -1.55 57.21 9.81
C LYS A 288 -2.63 57.97 9.05
N THR A 289 -3.59 57.30 8.43
CA THR A 289 -4.69 57.97 7.72
C THR A 289 -5.59 58.74 8.69
N SER A 290 -5.92 58.18 9.86
CA SER A 290 -6.72 58.89 10.86
C SER A 290 -6.02 60.13 11.46
N LYS A 291 -4.70 60.07 11.67
CA LYS A 291 -3.89 61.23 12.10
C LYS A 291 -3.74 62.30 11.01
N LEU A 292 -3.65 61.92 9.73
CA LEU A 292 -3.61 62.88 8.63
C LEU A 292 -4.96 63.58 8.43
N GLU A 293 -6.08 62.88 8.59
CA GLU A 293 -7.42 63.48 8.51
C GLU A 293 -7.72 64.42 9.69
N SER A 294 -7.27 64.08 10.90
CA SER A 294 -7.39 64.98 12.05
C SER A 294 -6.52 66.24 11.91
N ASN A 295 -5.33 66.13 11.31
CA ASN A 295 -4.46 67.30 11.07
C ASN A 295 -4.96 68.17 9.91
N LYS A 296 -5.54 67.59 8.84
CA LYS A 296 -6.18 68.38 7.78
C LYS A 296 -7.38 69.18 8.30
N LYS A 297 -8.22 68.60 9.17
CA LYS A 297 -9.32 69.35 9.80
C LYS A 297 -8.83 70.52 10.69
N LYS A 298 -7.71 70.34 11.40
CA LYS A 298 -7.11 71.42 12.23
C LYS A 298 -6.51 72.55 11.38
N VAL A 299 -5.85 72.25 10.26
CA VAL A 299 -5.25 73.27 9.39
C VAL A 299 -6.31 74.07 8.62
N SER A 300 -7.40 73.42 8.19
CA SER A 300 -8.53 74.12 7.54
C SER A 300 -9.25 75.10 8.46
N GLN A 301 -9.23 74.89 9.79
CA GLN A 301 -9.84 75.80 10.77
C GLN A 301 -8.97 77.01 11.11
N VAL A 302 -7.64 76.92 10.94
CA VAL A 302 -6.72 78.04 11.20
C VAL A 302 -6.65 79.00 10.00
N VAL A 303 -6.76 78.49 8.77
CA VAL A 303 -6.68 79.31 7.54
C VAL A 303 -7.98 80.10 7.26
N LEU A 304 -9.09 79.77 7.92
CA LEU A 304 -10.36 80.53 7.80
C LEU A 304 -10.47 81.71 8.79
N ASN A 305 -9.55 81.86 9.75
CA ASN A 305 -9.57 82.96 10.74
C ASN A 305 -8.60 84.11 10.43
N GLU A 306 -7.85 84.07 9.33
CA GLU A 306 -6.95 85.17 8.90
C GLU A 306 -7.44 85.88 7.61
N LYS A 307 -8.71 85.69 7.22
CA LYS A 307 -9.35 86.40 6.09
C LYS A 307 -10.75 86.97 6.40
N GLN A 308 -10.96 87.42 7.63
CA GLN A 308 -11.91 88.46 8.07
C GLN A 308 -11.10 89.29 9.08
N VAL A 309 -10.56 90.46 8.70
CA VAL A 309 -11.19 91.79 8.83
C VAL A 309 -11.90 91.97 10.17
#